data_AF-A0A3B8IYS5-F1
#
_entry.id   AF-A0A3B8IYS5-F1
#
_cell.length_a   1.000
_cell.length_b   1.000
_cell.length_c   1.000
_cell.angle_alpha   90.00
_cell.angle_beta   90.00
_cell.angle_gamma   90.00
#
_symmetry.space_group_name_H-M   'P 1'
#
loop_
_entity.id
_entity.type
_entity.pdbx_description
1 polymer ?
#
loop_
_entity_poly.entity_id
_entity_poly.type
_entity_poly.pdbx_seq_one_letter_code
_entity_poly.pdbx_strand_id
1 'polypeptide(L)'
;MTLSTNNLPPLKLSGLEPLIITPETNFVNIGERTNVTGSRKFLRLIKEEKYEEALEVARDQVEGGAQILDVNMDEGMLDGQEMMVKFLNLIAAEPDIARIPIMIDSSKWDIIEAGLKVVQGKPVVNSISLKEGEEPF
;
A
#
# COMPACT_ATOMS: atom_id res chain seq x y z
N MET A 1 11.59 22.08 25.41
CA MET A 1 11.76 20.62 25.58
C MET A 1 12.18 20.06 24.24
N THR A 2 13.47 19.82 24.02
CA THR A 2 13.94 19.02 22.89
C THR A 2 13.60 17.57 23.22
N LEU A 3 12.60 17.02 22.55
CA LEU A 3 12.35 15.57 22.59
C LEU A 3 13.61 14.90 22.00
N SER A 4 14.36 14.21 22.86
CA SER A 4 15.38 13.27 22.38
C SER A 4 14.65 12.24 21.51
N THR A 5 15.06 12.11 20.24
CA THR A 5 14.50 11.14 19.29
C THR A 5 14.61 9.70 19.80
N ASN A 6 15.45 9.45 20.82
CA ASN A 6 15.64 8.14 21.44
C ASN A 6 14.46 7.65 22.31
N ASN A 7 13.42 8.47 22.54
CA ASN A 7 12.26 8.09 23.35
C ASN A 7 10.95 7.93 22.55
N LEU A 8 10.97 8.07 21.22
CA LEU A 8 9.77 7.82 20.42
C LEU A 8 9.59 6.30 20.24
N PRO A 9 8.36 5.77 20.39
CA PRO A 9 8.11 4.37 20.10
C PRO A 9 8.41 4.08 18.62
N PRO A 10 8.94 2.90 18.28
CA PRO A 10 9.25 2.56 16.89
C PRO A 10 7.98 2.55 16.05
N LEU A 11 8.10 2.87 14.76
CA LEU A 11 7.01 2.70 13.82
C LEU A 11 6.78 1.20 13.64
N LYS A 12 5.60 0.74 14.07
CA LYS A 12 5.16 -0.64 13.88
C LYS A 12 4.12 -0.67 12.77
N LEU A 13 4.37 -1.48 11.76
CA LEU A 13 3.47 -1.84 10.67
C LEU A 13 3.33 -3.37 10.64
N SER A 14 2.36 -3.90 9.91
CA SER A 14 2.30 -5.35 9.69
C SER A 14 1.51 -5.70 8.43
N GLY A 15 1.97 -6.73 7.73
CA GLY A 15 1.10 -7.61 6.96
C GLY A 15 0.68 -8.77 7.86
N LEU A 16 0.92 -10.00 7.41
CA LEU A 16 0.91 -11.21 8.26
C LEU A 16 2.11 -11.23 9.21
N GLU A 17 3.24 -10.63 8.81
CA GLU A 17 4.44 -10.50 9.62
C GLU A 17 4.62 -9.03 10.09
N PRO A 18 5.18 -8.81 11.30
CA PRO A 18 5.43 -7.46 11.79
C PRO A 18 6.65 -6.83 11.10
N LEU A 19 6.51 -5.56 10.70
CA LEU A 19 7.62 -4.69 10.30
C LEU A 19 7.82 -3.62 11.39
N ILE A 20 8.93 -3.73 12.12
CA ILE A 20 9.28 -2.78 13.18
C ILE A 20 10.44 -1.92 12.69
N ILE A 21 10.18 -0.63 12.50
CA ILE A 21 11.16 0.35 12.04
C ILE A 21 11.66 1.13 13.26
N THR A 22 12.94 0.93 13.58
CA THR A 22 13.67 1.55 14.69
C THR A 22 14.68 2.59 14.15
N PRO A 23 15.28 3.43 15.02
CA PRO A 23 16.34 4.35 14.61
C PRO A 23 17.57 3.68 13.96
N GLU A 24 17.80 2.40 14.23
CA GLU A 24 18.88 1.59 13.65
C GLU A 24 18.48 0.90 12.34
N THR A 25 17.20 0.97 11.96
CA THR A 25 16.72 0.40 10.69
C THR A 25 17.29 1.21 9.53
N ASN A 26 17.83 0.51 8.54
CA ASN A 26 18.29 1.12 7.29
C ASN A 26 17.10 1.64 6.46
N PHE A 27 17.36 1.99 5.20
CA PHE A 27 16.31 2.39 4.27
C PHE A 27 15.23 1.29 4.12
N VAL A 28 13.97 1.70 4.17
CA VAL A 28 12.80 0.82 3.97
C VAL A 28 12.31 0.97 2.54
N ASN A 29 12.47 -0.07 1.74
CA ASN A 29 12.04 -0.05 0.34
C ASN A 29 10.52 -0.23 0.24
N ILE A 30 9.86 0.68 -0.49
CA ILE A 30 8.44 0.60 -0.84
C ILE A 30 8.35 0.21 -2.32
N GLY A 31 7.68 -0.91 -2.63
CA GLY A 31 7.48 -1.37 -4.00
C GLY A 31 6.40 -0.56 -4.71
N GLU A 32 6.75 0.13 -5.81
CA GLU A 32 5.90 1.11 -6.52
C GLU A 32 5.15 0.56 -7.75
N ARG A 33 5.43 -0.67 -8.20
CA ARG A 33 5.01 -1.15 -9.54
C ARG A 33 3.54 -1.57 -9.61
N THR A 34 2.89 -1.72 -8.47
CA THR A 34 1.46 -2.01 -8.26
C THR A 34 0.62 -0.73 -8.31
N ASN A 35 0.92 0.12 -9.29
CA ASN A 35 0.34 1.45 -9.46
C ASN A 35 -0.21 1.61 -10.89
N VAL A 36 -1.53 1.76 -11.03
CA VAL A 36 -2.18 1.87 -12.35
C VAL A 36 -1.82 3.16 -13.09
N THR A 37 -1.51 4.25 -12.38
CA THR A 37 -1.05 5.50 -12.98
C THR A 37 0.42 5.41 -13.42
N GLY A 38 1.28 4.81 -12.60
CA GLY A 38 2.74 4.76 -12.79
C GLY A 38 3.25 3.61 -13.65
N SER A 39 2.50 2.51 -13.76
CA SER A 39 2.95 1.27 -14.42
C SER A 39 2.03 0.86 -15.57
N ARG A 40 2.50 1.07 -16.82
CA ARG A 40 1.76 0.65 -18.04
C ARG A 40 1.43 -0.84 -18.05
N LYS A 41 2.33 -1.68 -17.54
CA LYS A 41 2.10 -3.12 -17.42
C LYS A 41 0.94 -3.37 -16.46
N PHE A 42 1.00 -2.80 -15.25
CA PHE A 42 -0.01 -3.02 -14.22
C PHE A 42 -1.38 -2.49 -14.63
N LEU A 43 -1.44 -1.27 -15.20
CA LEU A 43 -2.65 -0.69 -15.77
C LEU A 43 -3.33 -1.64 -16.77
N ARG A 44 -2.56 -2.21 -17.70
CA ARG A 44 -3.07 -3.16 -18.69
C ARG A 44 -3.63 -4.41 -18.00
N LEU A 45 -2.92 -4.96 -17.03
CA LEU A 45 -3.36 -6.17 -16.32
C LEU A 45 -4.65 -5.95 -15.55
N ILE A 46 -4.78 -4.82 -14.85
CA ILE A 46 -6.02 -4.46 -14.14
C ILE A 46 -7.17 -4.23 -15.13
N LYS A 47 -6.95 -3.49 -16.22
CA LYS A 47 -7.97 -3.25 -17.26
C LYS A 47 -8.43 -4.51 -17.98
N GLU A 48 -7.55 -5.47 -18.19
CA GLU A 48 -7.84 -6.76 -18.82
C GLU A 48 -8.28 -7.84 -17.81
N GLU A 49 -8.48 -7.46 -16.53
CA GLU A 49 -8.83 -8.37 -15.43
C GLU A 49 -7.88 -9.56 -15.24
N LYS A 50 -6.61 -9.39 -15.61
CA LYS A 50 -5.53 -10.38 -15.48
C LYS A 50 -4.90 -10.32 -14.09
N TYR A 51 -5.71 -10.60 -13.06
CA TYR A 51 -5.27 -10.44 -11.68
C TYR A 51 -4.16 -11.40 -11.25
N GLU A 52 -4.09 -12.60 -11.81
CA GLU A 52 -2.98 -13.54 -11.55
C GLU A 52 -1.63 -12.93 -11.94
N GLU A 53 -1.54 -12.41 -13.17
CA GLU A 53 -0.34 -11.71 -13.65
C GLU A 53 -0.07 -10.41 -12.86
N ALA A 54 -1.11 -9.77 -12.31
CA ALA A 54 -0.97 -8.58 -11.49
C ALA A 54 -0.42 -8.93 -10.08
N LEU A 55 -0.82 -10.06 -9.51
CA LEU A 55 -0.25 -10.59 -8.27
C LEU A 55 1.22 -10.96 -8.46
N GLU A 56 1.63 -11.46 -9.62
CA GLU A 56 3.06 -11.68 -9.90
C GLU A 56 3.86 -10.37 -9.88
N VAL A 57 3.30 -9.24 -10.32
CA VAL A 57 3.97 -7.93 -10.18
C VAL A 57 4.18 -7.54 -8.72
N ALA A 58 3.23 -7.88 -7.84
CA ALA A 58 3.37 -7.67 -6.41
C ALA A 58 4.43 -8.63 -5.82
N ARG A 59 4.34 -9.93 -6.11
CA ARG A 59 5.25 -10.97 -5.64
C ARG A 59 6.70 -10.69 -6.05
N ASP A 60 6.94 -10.34 -7.32
CA ASP A 60 8.25 -9.95 -7.86
C ASP A 60 8.90 -8.83 -7.02
N GLN A 61 8.12 -7.88 -6.52
CA GLN A 61 8.63 -6.77 -5.70
C GLN A 61 8.98 -7.23 -4.29
N VAL A 62 8.14 -8.08 -3.68
CA VAL A 62 8.43 -8.65 -2.35
C VAL A 62 9.69 -9.51 -2.40
N GLU A 63 9.82 -10.37 -3.42
CA GLU A 63 11.02 -11.17 -3.66
C GLU A 63 12.25 -10.30 -4.00
N GLY A 64 12.01 -9.18 -4.69
CA GLY A 64 13.01 -8.16 -5.00
C GLY A 64 13.44 -7.30 -3.80
N GLY A 65 12.91 -7.54 -2.60
CA GLY A 65 13.32 -6.87 -1.36
C GLY A 65 12.47 -5.67 -0.93
N ALA A 66 11.29 -5.49 -1.53
CA ALA A 66 10.31 -4.53 -1.00
C ALA A 66 9.89 -4.96 0.42
N GLN A 67 9.88 -4.01 1.34
CA GLN A 67 9.48 -4.20 2.73
C GLN A 67 8.07 -3.69 2.99
N ILE A 68 7.55 -2.84 2.11
CA ILE A 68 6.16 -2.37 2.06
C ILE A 68 5.74 -2.41 0.59
N LEU A 69 4.49 -2.76 0.31
CA LEU A 69 3.93 -2.72 -1.05
C LEU A 69 2.98 -1.53 -1.21
N ASP A 70 3.25 -0.63 -2.14
CA ASP A 70 2.35 0.46 -2.51
C ASP A 70 1.30 -0.03 -3.51
N VAL A 71 0.02 0.23 -3.25
CA VAL A 71 -1.08 -0.17 -4.14
C VAL A 71 -1.87 1.06 -4.51
N ASN A 72 -1.88 1.40 -5.80
CA ASN A 72 -2.61 2.53 -6.35
C ASN A 72 -3.55 2.07 -7.47
N MET A 73 -4.84 2.39 -7.32
CA MET A 73 -5.92 2.07 -8.26
C MET A 73 -6.62 3.32 -8.83
N ASP A 74 -6.00 4.49 -8.71
CA ASP A 74 -6.52 5.74 -9.25
C ASP A 74 -6.32 5.77 -10.77
N GLU A 75 -7.40 5.55 -11.52
CA GLU A 75 -7.44 5.69 -12.98
C GLU A 75 -8.83 6.22 -13.38
N GLY A 76 -8.88 7.30 -14.17
CA GLY A 76 -10.13 8.03 -14.43
C GLY A 76 -11.25 7.25 -15.14
N MET A 77 -10.94 6.09 -15.73
CA MET A 77 -11.90 5.22 -16.42
C MET A 77 -12.27 3.96 -15.63
N LEU A 78 -11.73 3.77 -14.42
CA LEU A 78 -11.96 2.59 -13.59
C LEU A 78 -12.68 2.93 -12.29
N ASP A 79 -13.44 1.97 -11.76
CA ASP A 79 -13.92 2.04 -10.38
C ASP A 79 -12.75 1.73 -9.42
N GLY A 80 -12.03 2.78 -9.03
CA GLY A 80 -10.86 2.65 -8.17
C GLY A 80 -11.18 2.05 -6.79
N GLN A 81 -12.38 2.27 -6.25
CA GLN A 81 -12.78 1.74 -4.95
C GLN A 81 -12.97 0.22 -5.04
N GLU A 82 -13.73 -0.25 -6.04
CA GLU A 82 -13.94 -1.68 -6.28
C GLU A 82 -12.61 -2.38 -6.58
N MET A 83 -11.78 -1.79 -7.43
CA MET A 83 -10.49 -2.38 -7.81
C MET A 83 -9.51 -2.44 -6.63
N MET A 84 -9.47 -1.41 -5.78
CA MET A 84 -8.67 -1.41 -4.55
C MET A 84 -9.08 -2.55 -3.64
N VAL A 85 -10.38 -2.66 -3.34
CA VAL A 85 -10.91 -3.72 -2.48
C VAL A 85 -10.64 -5.10 -3.06
N LYS A 86 -10.89 -5.30 -4.36
CA LYS A 86 -10.68 -6.58 -5.03
C LYS A 86 -9.22 -7.00 -4.99
N PHE A 87 -8.30 -6.11 -5.35
CA PHE A 87 -6.88 -6.44 -5.40
C PHE A 87 -6.28 -6.68 -4.02
N LEU A 88 -6.67 -5.91 -3.00
CA LEU A 88 -6.21 -6.13 -1.63
C LEU A 88 -6.69 -7.47 -1.06
N ASN A 89 -7.93 -7.87 -1.36
CA ASN A 89 -8.44 -9.20 -0.97
C ASN A 89 -7.68 -10.34 -1.68
N LEU A 90 -7.27 -10.14 -2.93
CA LEU A 90 -6.44 -11.10 -3.66
C LEU A 90 -5.03 -11.18 -3.06
N ILE A 91 -4.41 -10.04 -2.73
CA ILE A 91 -3.12 -10.02 -2.01
C ILE A 91 -3.23 -10.79 -0.70
N ALA A 92 -4.31 -10.60 0.07
CA ALA A 92 -4.52 -11.29 1.34
C ALA A 92 -4.63 -12.82 1.20
N ALA A 93 -4.99 -13.33 0.02
CA ALA A 93 -5.04 -14.76 -0.28
C ALA A 93 -3.67 -15.36 -0.65
N GLU A 94 -2.65 -14.52 -0.85
CA GLU A 94 -1.29 -14.91 -1.25
C GLU A 94 -0.30 -14.66 -0.10
N PRO A 95 0.02 -15.66 0.75
CA PRO A 95 0.84 -15.46 1.95
C PRO A 95 2.21 -14.82 1.69
N ASP A 96 2.84 -15.15 0.56
CA ASP A 96 4.15 -14.62 0.17
C ASP A 96 4.13 -13.11 -0.08
N ILE A 97 2.97 -12.57 -0.49
CA ILE A 97 2.76 -11.13 -0.69
C ILE A 97 2.23 -10.51 0.61
N ALA A 98 1.22 -11.14 1.22
CA ALA A 98 0.54 -10.64 2.42
C ALA A 98 1.45 -10.53 3.65
N ARG A 99 2.63 -11.16 3.66
CA ARG A 99 3.58 -11.06 4.78
C ARG A 99 4.06 -9.65 5.07
N ILE A 100 4.20 -8.78 4.06
CA ILE A 100 4.64 -7.39 4.24
C ILE A 100 3.46 -6.41 4.36
N PRO A 101 3.62 -5.25 5.03
CA PRO A 101 2.58 -4.24 5.12
C PRO A 101 2.21 -3.63 3.76
N ILE A 102 0.96 -3.19 3.64
CA ILE A 102 0.45 -2.47 2.47
C ILE A 102 0.44 -0.97 2.72
N MET A 103 0.87 -0.20 1.73
CA MET A 103 0.63 1.23 1.60
C MET A 103 -0.53 1.43 0.63
N ILE A 104 -1.65 1.95 1.14
CA ILE A 104 -2.85 2.23 0.36
C ILE A 104 -2.68 3.61 -0.27
N ASP A 105 -2.48 3.66 -1.58
CA ASP A 105 -2.23 4.87 -2.33
C ASP A 105 -3.44 5.32 -3.15
N SER A 106 -4.02 6.45 -2.77
CA SER A 106 -5.08 7.12 -3.53
C SER A 106 -5.17 8.60 -3.15
N SER A 107 -5.60 9.39 -4.13
CA SER A 107 -5.99 10.79 -3.95
C SER A 107 -7.42 10.95 -3.40
N LYS A 108 -8.19 9.86 -3.29
CA LYS A 108 -9.59 9.88 -2.87
C LYS A 108 -9.78 9.15 -1.53
N TRP A 109 -10.39 9.82 -0.57
CA TRP A 109 -10.55 9.32 0.79
C TRP A 109 -11.43 8.06 0.87
N ASP A 110 -12.48 7.97 0.07
CA ASP A 110 -13.36 6.82 -0.03
C ASP A 110 -12.63 5.53 -0.45
N ILE A 111 -11.66 5.64 -1.37
CA ILE A 111 -10.80 4.52 -1.78
C ILE A 111 -9.85 4.12 -0.64
N ILE A 112 -9.24 5.10 0.04
CA ILE A 112 -8.39 4.84 1.22
C ILE A 112 -9.18 4.09 2.29
N GLU A 113 -10.36 4.60 2.63
CA GLU A 113 -11.23 4.02 3.67
C GLU A 113 -11.70 2.62 3.28
N ALA A 114 -12.04 2.39 2.01
CA ALA A 114 -12.40 1.06 1.51
C ALA A 114 -11.23 0.07 1.61
N GLY A 115 -10.01 0.50 1.28
CA GLY A 115 -8.81 -0.30 1.47
C GLY A 115 -8.56 -0.64 2.94
N LEU A 116 -8.64 0.37 3.83
CA LEU A 116 -8.45 0.19 5.28
C LEU A 116 -9.42 -0.82 5.90
N LYS A 117 -10.63 -0.95 5.36
CA LYS A 117 -11.64 -1.91 5.83
C LYS A 117 -11.29 -3.37 5.50
N VAL A 118 -10.45 -3.63 4.51
CA VAL A 118 -10.16 -5.00 4.03
C VAL A 118 -8.71 -5.43 4.23
N VAL A 119 -7.76 -4.50 4.42
CA VAL A 119 -6.38 -4.86 4.72
C VAL A 119 -6.28 -5.50 6.10
N GLN A 120 -5.65 -6.68 6.15
CA GLN A 120 -5.22 -7.29 7.40
C GLN A 120 -3.88 -6.68 7.86
N GLY A 121 -3.75 -6.47 9.17
CA GLY A 121 -2.54 -5.91 9.76
C GLY A 121 -2.60 -4.40 9.89
N LYS A 122 -1.45 -3.75 10.02
CA LYS A 122 -1.35 -2.30 10.16
C LYS A 122 -0.73 -1.69 8.90
N PRO A 123 -1.55 -1.09 8.01
CA PRO A 123 -1.09 -0.49 6.76
C PRO A 123 -0.51 0.92 6.95
N VAL A 124 -0.10 1.52 5.83
CA VAL A 124 0.21 2.94 5.68
C VAL A 124 -0.84 3.59 4.78
N VAL A 125 -1.30 4.79 5.13
CA VAL A 125 -2.14 5.61 4.26
C VAL A 125 -1.25 6.54 3.43
N ASN A 126 -1.43 6.53 2.11
CA ASN A 126 -0.77 7.43 1.16
C ASN A 126 -1.86 8.11 0.30
N SER A 127 -2.21 9.37 0.51
CA SER A 127 -1.80 10.25 1.60
C SER A 127 -2.92 11.20 1.98
N ILE A 128 -2.70 11.95 3.07
CA ILE A 128 -3.51 13.10 3.45
C ILE A 128 -2.64 14.36 3.41
N SER A 129 -3.24 15.52 3.20
CA SER A 129 -2.53 16.80 3.22
C SER A 129 -3.46 17.96 3.56
N LEU A 130 -2.90 19.10 3.93
CA LEU A 130 -3.64 20.35 4.14
C LEU A 130 -4.06 21.06 2.83
N LYS A 131 -4.07 20.35 1.69
CA LYS A 131 -4.40 20.91 0.38
C LYS A 131 -5.82 21.51 0.33
N GLU A 132 -6.77 20.91 1.06
CA GLU A 132 -8.16 21.35 1.14
C GLU A 132 -8.47 22.16 2.41
N GLY A 133 -7.44 22.51 3.18
CA GLY A 133 -7.57 23.17 4.48
C GLY A 133 -7.69 22.18 5.65
N GLU A 134 -7.89 22.72 6.86
CA GLU A 134 -8.03 21.94 8.10
C GLU A 134 -9.46 21.43 8.32
N GLU A 135 -10.47 22.16 7.85
CA GLU A 135 -11.90 21.85 8.06
C GLU A 135 -12.35 20.43 7.65
N PRO A 136 -11.80 19.79 6.60
CA PRO A 136 -12.19 18.43 6.22
C PRO A 136 -11.67 17.28 7.12
N PHE A 137 -10.81 17.55 8.12
CA PHE A 137 -10.19 16.55 9.01
C PHE A 137 -10.97 16.32 10.33
#